data_AF-X1D4D2-F1
#
_entry.id   AF-X1D4D2-F1
#
_cell.length_a   1.000
_cell.length_b   1.000
_cell.length_c   1.000
_cell.angle_alpha   90.00
_cell.angle_beta   90.00
_cell.angle_gamma   90.00
#
_symmetry.space_group_name_H-M   'P 1'
#
loop_
_entity.id
_entity.type
_entity.pdbx_description
1 polymer ?
#
loop_
_entity_poly.entity_id
_entity_poly.type
_entity_poly.pdbx_seq_one_letter_code
_entity_poly.pdbx_strand_id
1 'polypeptide(L)'
;IIELSDGSRSVLEIIKKLCQEFSLPFKVLKSTVLDALNTFKNYFALNYRTEKSPDPLYPKFKLSIENKNYLSAPLTILWDITYACNLRCKHCLVTADERLQDELTLKEVKDIIDQLVNMKVFNICFLGGEP
;
A
#
# COMPACT_ATOMS: atom_id res chain seq x y z
N ILE A 1 -1.10 -14.63 3.01
CA ILE A 1 -0.61 -14.27 1.65
C ILE A 1 -0.56 -12.76 1.48
N ILE A 2 -1.68 -12.04 1.61
CA ILE A 2 -1.75 -10.57 1.40
C ILE A 2 -0.74 -9.80 2.26
N GLU A 3 -0.65 -10.11 3.56
CA GLU A 3 0.32 -9.49 4.49
C GLU A 3 1.78 -9.68 4.09
N LEU A 4 2.08 -10.74 3.33
CA LEU A 4 3.45 -11.02 2.85
C LEU A 4 3.70 -10.41 1.46
N SER A 5 2.66 -9.87 0.81
CA SER A 5 2.69 -9.25 -0.52
C SER A 5 2.98 -7.74 -0.46
N ASP A 6 3.92 -7.34 0.40
CA ASP A 6 4.37 -5.96 0.62
C ASP A 6 5.46 -5.50 -0.38
N GLY A 7 5.80 -6.34 -1.36
CA GLY A 7 6.85 -6.08 -2.35
C GLY A 7 8.28 -6.32 -1.86
N SER A 8 8.50 -6.57 -0.56
CA SER A 8 9.82 -6.84 0.03
C SER A 8 10.29 -8.29 -0.17
N ARG A 9 9.43 -9.16 -0.72
CA ARG A 9 9.66 -10.59 -0.95
C ARG A 9 9.22 -10.98 -2.35
N SER A 10 9.94 -11.92 -2.95
CA SER A 10 9.48 -12.68 -4.11
C SER A 10 8.38 -13.67 -3.72
N VAL A 11 7.58 -14.09 -4.71
CA VAL A 11 6.53 -15.11 -4.50
C VAL A 11 7.13 -16.42 -3.98
N LEU A 12 8.35 -16.78 -4.40
CA LEU A 12 9.04 -17.96 -3.90
C LEU A 12 9.39 -17.87 -2.41
N GLU A 13 9.86 -16.70 -1.95
CA GLU A 13 10.14 -16.46 -0.54
C GLU A 13 8.86 -16.47 0.30
N ILE A 14 7.77 -15.90 -0.22
CA ILE A 14 6.44 -15.98 0.40
C ILE A 14 6.00 -17.44 0.55
N ILE A 15 6.11 -18.24 -0.51
CA ILE A 15 5.75 -19.67 -0.45
C ILE A 15 6.62 -20.41 0.56
N LYS A 16 7.94 -20.19 0.57
CA LYS A 16 8.86 -20.83 1.53
C LYS A 16 8.49 -20.50 2.97
N LYS A 17 8.21 -19.22 3.27
CA LYS A 17 7.78 -18.79 4.60
C LYS A 17 6.49 -19.47 5.02
N LEU A 18 5.49 -19.50 4.14
CA LEU A 18 4.22 -20.17 4.42
C LEU A 18 4.39 -21.69 4.56
N CYS A 19 5.32 -22.32 3.83
CA CYS A 19 5.61 -23.75 3.98
C CYS A 19 6.15 -24.06 5.38
N GLN A 20 7.02 -23.19 5.91
CA GLN A 20 7.55 -23.32 7.26
C GLN A 20 6.46 -23.08 8.32
N GLU A 21 5.67 -22.04 8.14
CA GLU A 21 4.60 -21.64 9.07
C GLU A 21 3.50 -22.71 9.17
N PHE A 22 3.07 -23.26 8.04
CA PHE A 22 1.98 -24.23 7.99
C PHE A 22 2.46 -25.69 7.92
N SER A 23 3.78 -25.94 7.90
CA SER A 23 4.37 -27.28 7.76
C SER A 23 3.84 -28.06 6.55
N LEU A 24 3.58 -27.37 5.43
CA LEU A 24 2.99 -27.94 4.22
C LEU A 24 4.03 -28.17 3.11
N PRO A 25 3.85 -29.18 2.24
CA PRO A 25 4.75 -29.41 1.11
C PRO A 25 4.74 -28.25 0.11
N PHE A 26 5.94 -27.86 -0.34
CA PHE A 26 6.13 -26.75 -1.27
C PHE A 26 5.28 -26.86 -2.54
N LYS A 27 5.13 -28.07 -3.09
CA LYS A 27 4.35 -28.31 -4.31
C LYS A 27 2.88 -27.93 -4.14
N VAL A 28 2.28 -28.28 -3.00
CA VAL A 28 0.87 -28.01 -2.69
C VAL A 28 0.67 -26.52 -2.45
N LEU A 29 1.54 -25.92 -1.64
CA LEU A 29 1.39 -24.51 -1.29
C LEU A 29 1.68 -23.57 -2.46
N LYS A 30 2.60 -23.95 -3.35
CA LYS A 30 2.90 -23.19 -4.56
C LYS A 30 1.67 -23.02 -5.45
N SER A 31 0.92 -24.08 -5.73
CA SER A 31 -0.30 -23.96 -6.55
C SER A 31 -1.33 -23.08 -5.87
N THR A 32 -1.61 -23.32 -4.58
CA THR A 32 -2.61 -22.55 -3.83
C THR A 32 -2.28 -21.06 -3.77
N VAL A 33 -1.02 -20.70 -3.52
CA VAL A 33 -0.59 -19.29 -3.46
C VAL A 33 -0.72 -18.63 -4.83
N LEU A 34 -0.29 -19.28 -5.90
CA LEU A 34 -0.39 -18.73 -7.26
C LEU A 34 -1.85 -18.56 -7.69
N ASP A 35 -2.73 -19.53 -7.39
CA ASP A 35 -4.16 -19.45 -7.70
C ASP A 35 -4.84 -18.31 -6.95
N ALA A 36 -4.50 -18.11 -5.66
CA ALA A 36 -4.99 -16.98 -4.88
C ALA A 36 -4.53 -15.64 -5.44
N LEU A 37 -3.23 -15.50 -5.75
CA LEU A 37 -2.68 -14.27 -6.33
C LEU A 37 -3.28 -13.96 -7.71
N ASN A 38 -3.50 -14.97 -8.55
CA ASN A 38 -4.17 -14.79 -9.84
C ASN A 38 -5.64 -14.40 -9.67
N THR A 39 -6.34 -15.00 -8.71
CA THR A 39 -7.71 -14.63 -8.36
C THR A 39 -7.78 -13.15 -7.95
N PHE A 40 -6.91 -12.69 -7.06
CA PHE A 40 -6.88 -11.28 -6.65
C PHE A 40 -6.55 -10.33 -7.82
N LYS A 41 -5.64 -10.73 -8.71
CA LYS A 41 -5.34 -9.97 -9.92
C LYS A 41 -6.55 -9.85 -10.84
N ASN A 42 -7.30 -10.94 -11.03
CA ASN A 42 -8.47 -10.97 -11.90
C ASN A 42 -9.62 -10.11 -11.36
N TYR A 43 -9.79 -10.07 -10.04
CA TYR A 43 -10.76 -9.19 -9.38
C TYR A 43 -10.26 -7.76 -9.17
N PHE A 44 -9.07 -7.42 -9.68
CA PHE A 44 -8.41 -6.12 -9.48
C PHE A 44 -8.19 -5.76 -8.00
N ALA A 45 -8.23 -6.75 -7.11
CA ALA A 45 -8.00 -6.57 -5.67
C ALA A 45 -6.51 -6.39 -5.36
N LEU A 46 -5.63 -7.04 -6.12
CA LEU A 46 -4.19 -6.93 -5.93
C LEU A 46 -3.43 -7.15 -7.25
N ASN A 47 -2.53 -6.24 -7.60
CA ASN A 47 -1.51 -6.47 -8.61
C ASN A 47 -0.25 -7.00 -7.92
N TYR A 48 0.32 -8.10 -8.42
CA TYR A 48 1.55 -8.67 -7.87
C TYR A 48 2.62 -8.88 -8.94
N ARG A 49 3.88 -8.92 -8.49
CA ARG A 49 5.05 -9.34 -9.26
C ARG A 49 5.59 -10.64 -8.66
N THR A 50 6.18 -11.50 -9.49
CA THR A 50 6.83 -12.73 -9.00
C THR A 50 8.12 -12.44 -8.27
N GLU A 51 8.85 -11.43 -8.75
CA GLU A 51 10.12 -10.96 -8.19
C GLU A 51 9.92 -9.84 -7.17
N LYS A 52 10.88 -9.74 -6.25
CA LYS A 52 10.96 -8.68 -5.24
C LYS A 52 11.08 -7.30 -5.91
N SER A 53 10.43 -6.28 -5.33
CA SER A 53 10.60 -4.90 -5.79
C SER A 53 12.00 -4.40 -5.43
N PRO A 54 12.74 -3.77 -6.37
CA PRO A 54 14.02 -3.13 -6.04
C PRO A 54 13.86 -1.98 -5.04
N ASP A 55 12.66 -1.41 -4.97
CA ASP A 55 12.24 -0.45 -3.95
C ASP A 55 10.85 -0.85 -3.43
N PRO A 56 10.77 -1.61 -2.31
CA PRO A 56 9.50 -2.11 -1.79
C PRO A 56 8.70 -1.05 -1.02
N LEU A 57 9.34 -0.03 -0.46
CA LEU A 57 8.68 1.06 0.26
C LEU A 57 8.17 2.14 -0.69
N TYR A 58 8.87 2.37 -1.81
CA TYR A 58 8.44 3.26 -2.89
C TYR A 58 8.41 2.51 -4.21
N PRO A 59 7.45 1.59 -4.40
CA PRO A 59 7.36 0.84 -5.63
C PRO A 59 7.15 1.83 -6.79
N LYS A 60 8.18 2.00 -7.63
CA LYS A 60 8.04 2.74 -8.88
C LYS A 60 7.00 2.02 -9.72
N PHE A 61 5.77 2.49 -9.67
CA PHE A 61 4.69 2.07 -10.53
C PHE A 61 5.02 2.57 -11.93
N LYS A 62 5.74 1.75 -12.70
CA LYS A 62 5.69 1.88 -14.15
C LYS A 62 4.33 1.33 -14.55
N LEU A 63 3.30 2.19 -14.54
CA LEU A 63 2.11 1.89 -15.32
C LEU A 63 2.59 1.73 -16.76
N SER A 64 2.62 0.49 -17.26
CA SER A 64 2.63 0.25 -18.69
C SER A 64 1.26 0.71 -19.18
N ILE A 65 1.18 1.95 -19.64
CA ILE A 65 -0.03 2.57 -20.20
C ILE A 65 -0.26 1.92 -21.57
N GLU A 66 -0.72 0.68 -21.58
CA GLU A 66 -1.27 0.06 -22.77
C GLU A 66 -2.80 0.20 -22.67
N ASN A 67 -3.33 1.22 -23.37
CA ASN A 67 -4.74 1.39 -23.74
C ASN A 67 -5.79 1.12 -22.66
N LYS A 68 -5.81 1.93 -21.59
CA LYS A 68 -6.96 2.04 -20.68
C LYS A 68 -7.24 3.51 -20.33
N ASN A 69 -8.51 3.90 -20.39
CA ASN A 69 -9.02 5.24 -20.04
C ASN A 69 -8.93 5.48 -18.52
N TYR A 70 -7.74 5.74 -18.00
CA TYR A 70 -7.54 6.14 -16.61
C TYR A 70 -7.67 7.65 -16.45
N LEU A 71 -8.00 8.08 -15.23
CA LEU A 71 -7.90 9.49 -14.85
C LEU A 71 -6.42 9.91 -14.81
N SER A 72 -6.13 11.14 -15.19
CA SER A 72 -4.77 11.70 -15.16
C SER A 72 -4.24 11.93 -13.74
N ALA A 73 -5.12 11.92 -12.75
CA ALA A 73 -4.81 12.06 -11.33
C ALA A 73 -5.90 11.37 -10.48
N PRO A 74 -5.64 11.07 -9.19
CA PRO A 74 -6.66 10.62 -8.26
C PRO A 74 -7.77 11.67 -8.08
N LEU A 75 -9.02 11.21 -7.92
CA LEU A 75 -10.15 12.10 -7.64
C LEU A 75 -10.10 12.64 -6.20
N THR A 76 -9.82 11.76 -5.23
CA THR A 76 -9.75 12.08 -3.81
C THR A 76 -8.48 11.50 -3.21
N ILE A 77 -7.80 12.28 -2.37
CA ILE A 77 -6.70 11.82 -1.52
C ILE A 77 -7.20 11.73 -0.08
N LEU A 78 -7.02 10.57 0.53
CA LEU A 78 -7.18 10.37 1.97
C LEU A 78 -5.78 10.46 2.58
N TRP A 79 -5.52 11.47 3.41
CA TRP A 79 -4.19 11.75 3.92
C TRP A 79 -4.18 11.80 5.44
N ASP A 80 -3.56 10.80 6.07
CA ASP A 80 -3.19 10.86 7.48
C ASP A 80 -2.10 11.93 7.69
N ILE A 81 -2.50 13.15 8.05
CA ILE A 81 -1.60 14.31 8.09
C ILE A 81 -0.75 14.33 9.36
N THR A 82 -1.24 13.69 10.43
CA THR A 82 -0.52 13.45 11.68
C THR A 82 -1.06 12.20 12.35
N TYR A 83 -0.24 11.50 13.13
CA TYR A 83 -0.66 10.39 14.00
C TYR A 83 -0.83 10.84 15.45
N ALA A 84 -0.48 12.09 15.78
CA ALA A 84 -0.78 12.66 17.08
C ALA A 84 -2.29 12.73 17.29
N CYS A 85 -2.77 12.21 18.41
CA CYS A 85 -4.18 12.30 18.81
C CYS A 85 -4.27 12.54 20.31
N ASN A 86 -5.31 13.26 20.75
CA ASN A 86 -5.63 13.45 22.16
C ASN A 86 -6.42 12.27 22.77
N LEU A 87 -6.80 11.27 21.96
CA LEU A 87 -7.56 10.08 22.38
C LEU A 87 -6.82 8.79 22.02
N ARG A 88 -7.28 7.66 22.58
CA ARG A 88 -6.76 6.30 22.35
C ARG A 88 -7.91 5.31 22.11
N CYS A 89 -8.64 5.52 21.02
CA CYS A 89 -9.86 4.78 20.73
C CYS A 89 -9.57 3.28 20.50
N LYS A 90 -10.31 2.40 21.17
CA LYS A 90 -10.18 0.92 21.00
C LYS A 90 -10.43 0.44 19.56
N HIS A 91 -11.15 1.22 18.77
CA HIS A 91 -11.50 0.94 17.38
C HIS A 91 -10.75 1.86 16.40
N CYS A 92 -9.63 2.46 16.81
CA CYS A 92 -8.86 3.37 15.96
C CYS A 92 -8.26 2.62 14.78
N LEU A 93 -8.55 3.06 13.55
CA LEU A 93 -8.08 2.42 12.32
C LEU A 93 -6.55 2.49 12.18
N VAL A 94 -5.97 3.65 12.51
CA VAL A 94 -4.54 3.94 12.33
C VAL A 94 -3.74 3.76 13.63
N THR A 95 -4.40 3.38 14.72
CA THR A 95 -3.80 3.29 16.07
C THR A 95 -3.06 4.59 16.43
N ALA A 96 -3.72 5.74 16.21
CA ALA A 96 -3.17 7.05 16.47
C ALA A 96 -2.83 7.23 17.96
N ASP A 97 -1.68 7.84 18.21
CA ASP A 97 -1.11 7.98 19.54
C ASP A 97 -0.30 9.29 19.61
N GLU A 98 1.03 9.18 19.58
CA GLU A 98 1.96 10.28 19.46
C GLU A 98 2.30 10.59 18.00
N ARG A 99 2.82 11.80 17.79
CA ARG A 99 3.35 12.23 16.49
C ARG A 99 4.46 11.28 16.04
N LEU A 100 4.43 10.81 14.79
CA LEU A 100 5.57 10.04 14.26
C LEU A 100 6.80 10.95 14.10
N GLN A 101 7.98 10.37 14.28
CA GLN A 101 9.25 11.12 14.20
C GLN A 101 9.53 11.66 12.80
N ASP A 102 8.99 11.00 11.79
CA ASP A 102 9.16 11.26 10.36
C ASP A 102 7.92 11.87 9.71
N GLU A 103 7.03 12.50 10.49
CA GLU A 103 5.94 13.30 9.92
C GLU A 103 6.48 14.49 9.15
N LEU A 104 5.82 14.79 8.02
CA LEU A 104 6.17 15.92 7.17
C LEU A 104 6.11 17.25 7.95
N THR A 105 7.07 18.11 7.66
CA THR A 105 7.05 19.50 8.09
C THR A 105 5.95 20.26 7.36
N LEU A 106 5.49 21.39 7.94
CA LEU A 106 4.50 22.25 7.29
C LEU A 106 4.94 22.70 5.88
N LYS A 107 6.25 22.89 5.68
CA LYS A 107 6.79 23.26 4.37
C LYS A 107 6.57 22.13 3.35
N GLU A 108 6.95 20.91 3.69
CA GLU A 108 6.77 19.75 2.82
C GLU A 108 5.30 19.46 2.54
N VAL A 109 4.43 19.62 3.55
CA VAL A 109 2.97 19.50 3.36
C VAL A 109 2.46 20.50 2.32
N LYS A 110 2.89 21.77 2.39
CA LYS A 110 2.52 22.79 1.39
C LYS A 110 3.06 22.45 0.00
N ASP A 111 4.31 22.00 -0.08
CA ASP A 111 4.92 21.60 -1.36
C ASP A 111 4.17 20.41 -1.99
N ILE A 112 3.63 19.49 -1.19
CA ILE A 112 2.76 18.40 -1.69
C ILE A 112 1.41 18.95 -2.14
N ILE A 113 0.78 19.85 -1.39
CA ILE A 113 -0.48 20.48 -1.78
C ILE A 113 -0.34 21.16 -3.15
N ASP A 114 0.75 21.90 -3.37
CA ASP A 114 1.03 22.55 -4.67
C ASP A 114 1.15 21.53 -5.81
N GLN A 115 1.77 20.36 -5.56
CA GLN A 115 1.82 19.27 -6.52
C GLN A 115 0.43 18.69 -6.83
N LEU A 116 -0.40 18.47 -5.80
CA LEU A 116 -1.76 17.95 -5.95
C LEU A 116 -2.66 18.94 -6.73
N VAL A 117 -2.50 20.24 -6.52
CA VAL A 117 -3.16 21.31 -7.29
C VAL A 117 -2.74 21.26 -8.75
N ASN A 118 -1.44 21.16 -9.02
CA ASN A 118 -0.91 21.06 -10.39
C ASN A 118 -1.42 19.80 -11.12
N MET A 119 -1.63 18.71 -10.39
CA MET A 119 -2.26 17.47 -10.89
C MET A 119 -3.78 17.59 -11.08
N LYS A 120 -4.40 18.66 -10.58
CA LYS A 120 -5.87 18.88 -10.59
C LYS A 120 -6.64 17.80 -9.81
N VAL A 121 -6.08 17.37 -8.69
CA VAL A 121 -6.81 16.52 -7.73
C VAL A 121 -8.03 17.28 -7.21
N PHE A 122 -9.19 16.62 -7.15
CA PHE A 122 -10.45 17.30 -6.87
C PHE A 122 -10.70 17.48 -5.36
N ASN A 123 -10.37 16.46 -4.55
CA ASN A 123 -10.59 16.49 -3.10
C ASN A 123 -9.38 16.00 -2.30
N ILE A 124 -9.19 16.58 -1.12
CA ILE A 124 -8.28 16.08 -0.09
C ILE A 124 -9.09 15.94 1.21
N CYS A 125 -9.00 14.78 1.84
CA CYS A 125 -9.54 14.53 3.19
C CYS A 125 -8.36 14.38 4.14
N PHE A 126 -8.22 15.31 5.09
CA PHE A 126 -7.24 15.20 6.16
C PHE A 126 -7.76 14.23 7.24
N LEU A 127 -6.96 13.21 7.50
CA LEU A 127 -7.20 12.08 8.40
C LEU A 127 -6.02 11.92 9.37
N GLY A 128 -5.91 10.74 9.99
CA GLY A 128 -4.83 10.34 10.89
C GLY A 128 -5.31 10.24 12.33
N GLY A 129 -4.61 10.91 13.23
CA GLY A 129 -5.02 11.14 14.61
C GLY A 129 -6.06 12.25 14.71
N GLU A 130 -5.74 13.30 15.47
CA GLU A 130 -6.55 14.52 15.53
C GLU A 130 -5.86 15.61 14.69
N PRO A 131 -6.37 15.91 13.48
CA PRO A 131 -5.80 16.92 12.60
C PRO A 131 -6.05 18.37 13.06
#